data_AF-A0A091UGT5-F1
#
_entry.id   AF-A0A091UGT5-F1
#
_cell.length_a   1.000
_cell.length_b   1.000
_cell.length_c   1.000
_cell.angle_alpha   90.00
_cell.angle_beta   90.00
_cell.angle_gamma   90.00
#
_symmetry.space_group_name_H-M   'P 1'
#
loop_
_entity.id
_entity.type
_entity.pdbx_description
1 polymer ?
#
loop_
_entity_poly.entity_id
_entity_poly.type
_entity_poly.pdbx_seq_one_letter_code
_entity_poly.pdbx_strand_id
1 'polypeptide(L)'
;QHYFTVLFGHEGQKPLELRCEDEVDGDEWVEAIHQASYSDILIEREVLMQKYIHLVQIVETEKIAANQLRHQLEDQDTEIERLKSEIIALNKTKERMRPYQGNQEDEDPDIKKIKKVQSFMRGWLCRRKWKTIVQDYICSPHAESMRKRNQIVFNMVEAESEYVHQLYVLVNCFLRPLRMAASSKKPPISHDDVSSIFLNSETIMFLHEIFHQGLKARIANWPTLILADLFDILLPMLNIYQEFVRNHQYSLQVLANCKQNRDFDKLLKQYEANPACEGRMLETFLTYPMFQIPRYIITLHELLAHTPHEHVERKSLEFAKSKLEELSRVMHDEVSDTENIRKNLAIERTIVEGCDILLDTSQTFIRQG
;
A
#
# COMPACT_ATOMS: atom_id res chain seq x y z
N GLN A 1 -1.28 -10.14 61.90
CA GLN A 1 -1.73 -11.08 60.86
C GLN A 1 -2.65 -10.28 59.97
N HIS A 2 -2.19 -10.00 58.75
CA HIS A 2 -2.96 -9.24 57.77
C HIS A 2 -3.91 -10.21 57.06
N TYR A 3 -5.14 -9.78 56.84
CA TYR A 3 -6.15 -10.59 56.14
C TYR A 3 -7.05 -9.67 55.32
N PHE A 4 -7.56 -10.19 54.22
CA PHE A 4 -8.59 -9.52 53.43
C PHE A 4 -9.70 -10.53 53.10
N THR A 5 -10.89 -9.99 52.82
CA THR A 5 -12.09 -10.80 52.59
C THR A 5 -12.63 -10.54 51.21
N VAL A 6 -12.79 -11.60 50.43
CA VAL A 6 -13.44 -11.53 49.12
C VAL A 6 -14.93 -11.80 49.29
N LEU A 7 -15.75 -10.83 48.91
CA LEU A 7 -17.21 -10.90 48.92
C LEU A 7 -17.70 -11.15 47.49
N PHE A 8 -18.37 -12.27 47.26
CA PHE A 8 -18.96 -12.58 45.97
C PHE A 8 -20.37 -11.98 45.85
N GLY A 9 -20.66 -11.32 44.73
CA GLY A 9 -21.91 -10.56 44.53
C GLY A 9 -23.19 -11.38 44.29
N HIS A 10 -23.14 -12.71 44.39
CA HIS A 10 -24.30 -13.59 44.22
C HIS A 10 -24.81 -14.11 45.56
N GLU A 11 -26.14 -14.07 45.76
CA GLU A 11 -26.76 -14.55 47.01
C GLU A 11 -26.45 -16.03 47.28
N GLY A 12 -25.91 -16.30 48.47
CA GLY A 12 -25.66 -17.66 48.97
C GLY A 12 -24.19 -18.12 49.02
N GLN A 13 -23.24 -17.34 48.50
CA GLN A 13 -21.81 -17.67 48.61
C GLN A 13 -21.20 -17.12 49.91
N LYS A 14 -20.45 -17.96 50.63
CA LYS A 14 -19.77 -17.54 51.86
C LYS A 14 -18.55 -16.65 51.51
N PRO A 15 -18.29 -15.58 52.30
CA PRO A 15 -17.07 -14.80 52.15
C PRO A 15 -15.83 -15.68 52.28
N LEU A 16 -14.83 -15.43 51.44
CA LEU A 16 -13.52 -16.09 51.52
C LEU A 16 -12.55 -15.18 52.25
N GLU A 17 -12.04 -15.63 53.39
CA GLU A 17 -11.05 -14.89 54.19
C GLU A 17 -9.66 -15.44 53.86
N LEU A 18 -8.79 -14.58 53.32
CA LEU A 18 -7.44 -14.91 52.92
C LEU A 18 -6.44 -14.20 53.83
N ARG A 19 -5.40 -14.93 54.26
CA ARG A 19 -4.34 -14.42 55.13
C ARG A 19 -3.11 -14.10 54.31
N CYS A 20 -2.49 -12.96 54.61
CA CYS A 20 -1.28 -12.47 53.95
C CYS A 20 -0.17 -12.29 54.97
N GLU A 21 1.08 -12.34 54.50
CA GLU A 21 2.25 -12.22 55.36
C GLU A 21 2.42 -10.78 55.85
N ASP A 22 2.26 -9.80 54.95
CA ASP A 22 2.29 -8.37 55.23
C ASP A 22 1.22 -7.59 54.44
N GLU A 23 1.14 -6.28 54.67
CA GLU A 23 0.14 -5.38 54.08
C GLU A 23 0.37 -5.20 52.57
N VAL A 24 1.62 -5.20 52.12
CA VAL A 24 2.01 -5.04 50.70
C VAL A 24 1.59 -6.26 49.89
N ASP A 25 1.86 -7.47 50.40
CA ASP A 25 1.38 -8.72 49.82
C ASP A 25 -0.16 -8.68 49.72
N GLY A 26 -0.85 -8.28 50.79
CA GLY A 26 -2.31 -8.12 50.78
C GLY A 26 -2.83 -7.21 49.66
N ASP A 27 -2.21 -6.04 49.47
CA ASP A 27 -2.60 -5.10 48.42
C ASP A 27 -2.34 -5.66 47.01
N GLU A 28 -1.21 -6.33 46.77
CA GLU A 28 -0.90 -6.99 45.50
C GLU A 28 -1.92 -8.09 45.15
N TRP A 29 -2.31 -8.91 46.14
CA TRP A 29 -3.34 -9.93 45.95
C TRP A 29 -4.71 -9.32 45.62
N VAL A 30 -5.08 -8.24 46.29
CA VAL A 30 -6.35 -7.53 46.04
C VAL A 30 -6.36 -6.93 44.63
N GLU A 31 -5.26 -6.31 44.20
CA GLU A 31 -5.13 -5.76 42.86
C GLU A 31 -5.21 -6.86 41.78
N ALA A 32 -4.50 -7.98 41.98
CA ALA A 32 -4.53 -9.12 41.08
C ALA A 32 -5.95 -9.73 40.96
N ILE A 33 -6.67 -9.84 42.07
CA ILE A 33 -8.06 -10.35 42.08
C ILE A 33 -9.02 -9.39 41.37
N HIS A 34 -8.85 -8.07 41.53
CA HIS A 34 -9.67 -7.08 40.82
C HIS A 34 -9.45 -7.09 39.31
N GLN A 35 -8.22 -7.38 38.87
CA GLN A 35 -7.87 -7.48 37.46
C GLN A 35 -8.23 -8.86 36.85
N ALA A 36 -8.46 -9.88 37.69
CA ALA A 36 -8.78 -11.22 37.24
C ALA A 36 -10.27 -11.38 36.90
N SER A 37 -10.58 -11.44 35.61
CA SER A 37 -11.91 -11.72 35.08
C SER A 37 -11.96 -13.10 34.44
N TYR A 38 -12.72 -14.03 35.03
CA TYR A 38 -12.94 -15.36 34.44
C TYR A 38 -13.61 -15.26 33.06
N SER A 39 -14.47 -14.26 32.86
CA SER A 39 -15.11 -13.97 31.57
C SER A 39 -14.09 -13.60 30.50
N ASP A 40 -13.08 -12.79 30.84
CA ASP A 40 -12.04 -12.37 29.90
C ASP A 40 -11.13 -13.54 29.54
N ILE A 41 -10.76 -14.37 30.52
CA ILE A 41 -9.99 -15.61 30.29
C ILE A 41 -10.76 -16.59 29.39
N LEU A 42 -12.08 -16.69 29.55
CA LEU A 42 -12.93 -17.51 28.67
C LEU A 42 -12.96 -16.98 27.23
N ILE A 43 -13.05 -15.66 27.06
CA ILE A 43 -13.00 -15.01 25.74
C ILE A 43 -11.64 -15.24 25.08
N GLU A 44 -10.54 -15.06 25.82
CA GLU A 44 -9.20 -15.31 25.32
C GLU A 44 -9.00 -16.78 24.90
N ARG A 45 -9.51 -17.72 25.70
CA ARG A 45 -9.50 -19.15 25.38
C ARG A 45 -10.25 -19.45 24.09
N GLU A 46 -11.42 -18.85 23.87
CA GLU A 46 -12.20 -19.04 22.65
C GLU A 46 -11.47 -18.48 21.42
N VAL A 47 -10.88 -17.28 21.55
CA VAL A 47 -10.06 -16.67 20.50
C VAL A 47 -8.83 -17.55 20.18
N LEU A 48 -8.16 -18.09 21.20
CA LEU A 48 -7.03 -19.01 21.02
C LEU A 48 -7.47 -20.32 20.34
N MET A 49 -8.63 -20.88 20.71
CA MET A 49 -9.18 -22.06 20.05
C MET A 49 -9.49 -21.80 18.57
N GLN A 50 -10.06 -20.65 18.22
CA GLN A 50 -10.30 -20.28 16.82
C GLN A 50 -8.99 -20.15 16.03
N LYS A 51 -7.97 -19.51 16.61
CA LYS A 51 -6.63 -19.42 16.00
C LYS A 51 -5.99 -20.80 15.80
N TYR A 52 -6.13 -21.70 16.77
CA TYR A 52 -5.65 -23.08 16.66
C TYR A 52 -6.33 -23.85 15.53
N ILE A 53 -7.66 -23.77 15.42
CA ILE A 53 -8.42 -24.41 14.33
C ILE A 53 -7.97 -23.87 12.97
N HIS A 54 -7.80 -22.56 12.85
CA HIS A 54 -7.30 -21.94 11.62
C HIS A 54 -5.89 -22.42 11.25
N LEU A 55 -4.99 -22.51 12.23
CA LEU A 55 -3.63 -23.01 12.01
C LEU A 55 -3.63 -24.47 11.53
N VAL A 56 -4.48 -25.32 12.11
CA VAL A 56 -4.64 -26.72 11.67
C VAL A 56 -5.15 -26.79 10.23
N GLN A 57 -6.08 -25.92 9.83
CA GLN A 57 -6.54 -25.84 8.44
C GLN A 57 -5.41 -25.41 7.49
N ILE A 58 -4.61 -24.40 7.86
CA ILE A 58 -3.45 -23.98 7.06
C ILE A 58 -2.48 -25.14 6.87
N VAL A 59 -2.11 -25.83 7.95
CA VAL A 59 -1.17 -26.97 7.89
C VAL A 59 -1.70 -28.09 6.99
N GLU A 60 -3.00 -28.42 7.06
CA GLU A 60 -3.57 -29.44 6.18
C GLU A 60 -3.60 -28.99 4.72
N THR A 61 -3.90 -27.71 4.44
CA THR A 61 -3.84 -27.17 3.08
C THR A 61 -2.42 -27.16 2.51
N GLU A 62 -1.41 -26.80 3.31
CA GLU A 62 -0.01 -26.86 2.89
C GLU A 62 0.44 -28.30 2.65
N LYS A 63 -0.01 -29.26 3.48
CA LYS A 63 0.28 -30.68 3.30
C LYS A 63 -0.31 -31.22 1.99
N ILE A 64 -1.53 -30.83 1.64
CA ILE A 64 -2.16 -31.18 0.36
C ILE A 64 -1.37 -30.57 -0.81
N ALA A 65 -1.01 -29.29 -0.73
CA ALA A 65 -0.22 -28.62 -1.77
C ALA A 65 1.16 -29.27 -1.96
N ALA A 66 1.84 -29.63 -0.86
CA ALA A 66 3.13 -30.32 -0.89
C ALA A 66 3.02 -31.71 -1.53
N ASN A 67 1.94 -32.45 -1.27
CA ASN A 67 1.68 -33.75 -1.91
C ASN A 67 1.40 -33.59 -3.40
N GLN A 68 0.63 -32.57 -3.81
CA GLN A 68 0.39 -32.28 -5.23
C GLN A 68 1.69 -31.95 -5.96
N LEU A 69 2.56 -31.13 -5.36
CA LEU A 69 3.87 -30.82 -5.92
C LEU A 69 4.76 -32.06 -6.06
N ARG A 70 4.75 -32.98 -5.09
CA ARG A 70 5.46 -34.26 -5.21
C ARG A 70 4.97 -35.09 -6.39
N HIS A 71 3.66 -35.23 -6.55
CA HIS A 71 3.12 -35.96 -7.71
C HIS A 71 3.48 -35.30 -9.04
N GLN A 72 3.47 -33.97 -9.12
CA GLN A 72 3.93 -33.27 -10.32
C GLN A 72 5.42 -33.52 -10.62
N LEU A 73 6.27 -33.59 -9.60
CA LEU A 73 7.69 -33.91 -9.77
C LEU A 73 7.87 -35.36 -10.22
N GLU A 74 7.13 -36.31 -9.66
CA GLU A 74 7.14 -37.71 -10.10
C GLU A 74 6.70 -37.85 -11.57
N ASP A 75 5.61 -37.17 -11.96
CA ASP A 75 5.14 -37.14 -13.34
C ASP A 75 6.19 -36.55 -14.28
N GLN A 76 6.85 -35.44 -13.89
CA GLN A 76 7.93 -34.84 -14.67
C GLN A 76 9.15 -35.77 -14.78
N ASP A 77 9.54 -36.48 -13.73
CA ASP A 77 10.63 -37.45 -13.77
C ASP A 77 10.31 -38.62 -14.70
N THR A 78 9.06 -39.13 -14.70
CA THR A 78 8.65 -40.16 -15.65
C THR A 78 8.69 -39.68 -17.10
N GLU A 79 8.29 -38.42 -17.35
CA GLU A 79 8.36 -37.82 -18.68
C GLU A 79 9.80 -37.58 -19.12
N ILE A 80 10.69 -37.18 -18.20
CA ILE A 80 12.13 -37.06 -18.47
C ILE A 80 12.72 -38.42 -18.86
N GLU A 81 12.39 -39.50 -18.14
CA GLU A 81 12.87 -40.85 -18.50
C GLU A 81 12.29 -41.35 -19.82
N ARG A 82 11.01 -41.02 -20.12
CA ARG A 82 10.40 -41.28 -21.42
C ARG A 82 11.13 -40.56 -22.54
N LEU A 83 11.41 -39.26 -22.37
CA LEU A 83 12.12 -38.44 -23.35
C LEU A 83 13.58 -38.90 -23.51
N LYS A 84 14.28 -39.28 -22.44
CA LYS A 84 15.61 -39.89 -22.53
C LYS A 84 15.57 -41.18 -23.35
N SER A 85 14.60 -42.04 -23.10
CA SER A 85 14.40 -43.28 -23.86
C SER A 85 14.09 -43.01 -25.33
N GLU A 86 13.26 -42.00 -25.62
CA GLU A 86 12.93 -41.56 -26.96
C GLU A 86 14.15 -40.98 -27.70
N ILE A 87 14.98 -40.18 -27.01
CA ILE A 87 16.26 -39.67 -27.53
C ILE A 87 17.22 -40.82 -27.84
N ILE A 88 17.33 -41.83 -26.98
CA ILE A 88 18.15 -43.03 -27.22
C ILE A 88 17.63 -43.78 -28.46
N ALA A 89 16.32 -43.98 -28.57
CA ALA A 89 15.70 -44.63 -29.72
C ALA A 89 15.91 -43.84 -31.01
N LEU A 90 15.74 -42.52 -30.98
CA LEU A 90 15.99 -41.62 -32.10
C LEU A 90 17.47 -41.60 -32.48
N ASN A 91 18.39 -41.64 -31.52
CA ASN A 91 19.82 -41.73 -31.79
C ASN A 91 20.19 -43.09 -32.42
N LYS A 92 19.62 -44.19 -31.94
CA LYS A 92 19.79 -45.52 -32.54
C LYS A 92 19.20 -45.59 -33.94
N THR A 93 18.08 -44.91 -34.17
CA THR A 93 17.44 -44.78 -35.49
C THR A 93 18.26 -43.88 -36.41
N LYS A 94 18.84 -42.79 -35.88
CA LYS A 94 19.79 -41.92 -36.57
C LYS A 94 21.09 -42.65 -36.92
N GLU A 95 21.55 -43.58 -36.08
CA GLU A 95 22.67 -44.47 -36.39
C GLU A 95 22.30 -45.53 -37.44
N ARG A 96 21.07 -46.06 -37.41
CA ARG A 96 20.55 -46.93 -38.49
C ARG A 96 20.33 -46.19 -39.81
N MET A 97 20.05 -44.89 -39.74
CA MET A 97 19.97 -43.98 -40.89
C MET A 97 21.32 -43.32 -41.21
N ARG A 98 22.40 -43.62 -40.46
CA ARG A 98 23.74 -43.25 -40.91
C ARG A 98 24.00 -44.07 -42.17
N PRO A 99 24.45 -43.44 -43.27
CA PRO A 99 24.93 -44.21 -44.39
C PRO A 99 26.05 -45.12 -43.89
N TYR A 100 26.09 -46.33 -44.42
CA TYR A 100 27.22 -47.23 -44.29
C TYR A 100 28.51 -46.41 -44.42
N GLN A 101 29.37 -46.40 -43.41
CA GLN A 101 30.72 -45.85 -43.54
C GLN A 101 31.53 -46.82 -44.41
N GLY A 102 31.18 -46.88 -45.69
CA GLY A 102 32.15 -47.14 -46.74
C GLY A 102 33.06 -45.92 -46.82
N ASN A 103 34.35 -46.18 -47.03
CA ASN A 103 35.46 -45.24 -47.06
C ASN A 103 35.10 -43.81 -47.51
N GLN A 104 35.67 -42.84 -46.78
CA GLN A 104 35.55 -41.40 -46.98
C GLN A 104 36.24 -40.85 -48.25
N GLU A 105 36.24 -41.61 -49.33
CA GLU A 105 36.75 -41.17 -50.63
C GLU A 105 35.56 -41.22 -51.60
N ASP A 106 35.15 -40.04 -52.07
CA ASP A 106 34.01 -39.77 -52.97
C ASP A 106 32.59 -39.61 -52.37
N GLU A 107 32.42 -38.74 -51.36
CA GLU A 107 31.12 -38.05 -51.21
C GLU A 107 30.95 -37.08 -52.39
N ASP A 108 29.99 -37.39 -53.28
CA ASP A 108 29.61 -36.56 -54.43
C ASP A 108 29.52 -35.07 -54.04
N PRO A 109 30.31 -34.18 -54.69
CA PRO A 109 30.30 -32.76 -54.39
C PRO A 109 28.90 -32.13 -54.47
N ASP A 110 27.99 -32.69 -55.26
CA ASP A 110 26.62 -32.20 -55.38
C ASP A 110 25.77 -32.53 -54.15
N ILE A 111 25.99 -33.67 -53.49
CA ILE A 111 25.33 -34.00 -52.21
C ILE A 111 25.77 -33.04 -51.10
N LYS A 112 27.05 -32.64 -51.07
CA LYS A 112 27.55 -31.62 -50.13
C LYS A 112 26.91 -30.25 -50.37
N LYS A 113 26.73 -29.85 -51.64
CA LYS A 113 26.01 -28.62 -52.00
C LYS A 113 24.54 -28.69 -51.58
N ILE A 114 23.86 -29.81 -51.82
CA ILE A 114 22.46 -30.01 -51.41
C ILE A 114 22.30 -29.89 -49.89
N LYS A 115 23.17 -30.53 -49.09
CA LYS A 115 23.15 -30.41 -47.61
C LYS A 115 23.33 -28.95 -47.15
N LYS A 116 24.22 -28.18 -47.78
CA LYS A 116 24.43 -26.75 -47.48
C LYS A 116 23.19 -25.91 -47.83
N VAL A 117 22.60 -26.11 -49.01
CA VAL A 117 21.38 -25.41 -49.44
C VAL A 117 20.21 -25.75 -48.52
N GLN A 118 20.03 -27.02 -48.14
CA GLN A 118 19.00 -27.44 -47.19
C GLN A 118 19.18 -26.82 -45.80
N SER A 119 20.41 -26.75 -45.28
CA SER A 119 20.71 -26.09 -44.00
C SER A 119 20.38 -24.59 -44.06
N PHE A 120 20.77 -23.92 -45.15
CA PHE A 120 20.43 -22.53 -45.39
C PHE A 120 18.92 -22.31 -45.47
N MET A 121 18.20 -23.15 -46.23
CA MET A 121 16.74 -23.11 -46.37
C MET A 121 16.02 -23.35 -45.05
N ARG A 122 16.46 -24.31 -44.23
CA ARG A 122 15.93 -24.54 -42.88
C ARG A 122 16.12 -23.30 -42.00
N GLY A 123 17.32 -22.72 -41.98
CA GLY A 123 17.61 -21.49 -41.23
C GLY A 123 16.79 -20.30 -41.72
N TRP A 124 16.62 -20.15 -43.03
CA TRP A 124 15.78 -19.10 -43.62
C TRP A 124 14.30 -19.27 -43.26
N LEU A 125 13.76 -20.49 -43.35
CA LEU A 125 12.39 -20.80 -42.94
C LEU A 125 12.17 -20.53 -41.44
N CYS A 126 13.10 -20.91 -40.57
CA CYS A 126 13.03 -20.61 -39.13
C CYS A 126 13.02 -19.11 -38.87
N ARG A 127 13.90 -18.33 -39.50
CA ARG A 127 13.92 -16.86 -39.37
C ARG A 127 12.63 -16.22 -39.88
N ARG A 128 12.08 -16.72 -40.99
CA ARG A 128 10.82 -16.21 -41.54
C ARG A 128 9.64 -16.52 -40.61
N LYS A 129 9.53 -17.76 -40.11
CA LYS A 129 8.51 -18.14 -39.13
C LYS A 129 8.62 -17.32 -37.84
N TRP A 130 9.84 -17.13 -37.33
CA TRP A 130 10.08 -16.30 -36.15
C TRP A 130 9.62 -14.85 -36.37
N LYS A 131 9.96 -14.25 -37.52
CA LYS A 131 9.47 -12.92 -37.88
C LYS A 131 7.94 -12.83 -37.88
N THR A 132 7.26 -13.84 -38.43
CA THR A 132 5.79 -13.90 -38.41
C THR A 132 5.26 -14.00 -36.98
N ILE A 133 5.78 -14.92 -36.16
CA ILE A 133 5.35 -15.09 -34.75
C ILE A 133 5.53 -13.79 -33.95
N VAL A 134 6.69 -13.14 -34.10
CA VAL A 134 6.97 -11.86 -33.41
C VAL A 134 6.01 -10.77 -33.88
N GLN A 135 5.76 -10.66 -35.19
CA GLN A 135 4.83 -9.68 -35.73
C GLN A 135 3.39 -9.93 -35.21
N ASP A 136 2.95 -11.18 -35.24
CA ASP A 136 1.63 -11.59 -34.75
C ASP A 136 1.48 -11.29 -33.26
N TYR A 137 2.54 -11.52 -32.46
CA TYR A 137 2.56 -11.14 -31.05
C TYR A 137 2.49 -9.63 -30.85
N ILE A 138 3.31 -8.83 -31.55
CA ILE A 138 3.34 -7.36 -31.41
C ILE A 138 1.99 -6.73 -31.76
N CYS A 139 1.29 -7.32 -32.74
CA CYS A 139 -0.06 -6.94 -33.17
C CYS A 139 -1.17 -7.59 -32.34
N SER A 140 -0.85 -8.49 -31.39
CA SER A 140 -1.85 -9.18 -30.60
C SER A 140 -2.54 -8.23 -29.60
N PRO A 141 -3.82 -8.47 -29.27
CA PRO A 141 -4.53 -7.73 -28.23
C PRO A 141 -3.84 -7.81 -26.86
N HIS A 142 -3.18 -8.94 -26.56
CA HIS A 142 -2.43 -9.11 -25.32
C HIS A 142 -1.23 -8.15 -25.26
N ALA A 143 -0.43 -8.06 -26.32
CA ALA A 143 0.69 -7.12 -26.36
C ALA A 143 0.24 -5.65 -26.30
N GLU A 144 -0.91 -5.33 -26.93
CA GLU A 144 -1.50 -3.99 -26.78
C GLU A 144 -1.92 -3.70 -25.34
N SER A 145 -2.59 -4.64 -24.66
CA SER A 145 -2.95 -4.50 -23.25
C SER A 145 -1.72 -4.33 -22.35
N MET A 146 -0.65 -5.09 -22.59
CA MET A 146 0.60 -4.94 -21.85
C MET A 146 1.28 -3.59 -22.10
N ARG A 147 1.21 -3.04 -23.32
CA ARG A 147 1.67 -1.66 -23.59
C ARG A 147 0.86 -0.64 -22.80
N LYS A 148 -0.47 -0.77 -22.74
CA LYS A 148 -1.34 0.09 -21.92
C LYS A 148 -0.99 -0.01 -20.44
N ARG A 149 -0.82 -1.23 -19.91
CA ARG A 149 -0.36 -1.48 -18.54
C ARG A 149 0.94 -0.71 -18.25
N ASN A 150 1.95 -0.85 -19.11
CA ASN A 150 3.23 -0.18 -18.94
C ASN A 150 3.10 1.34 -18.99
N GLN A 151 2.27 1.87 -19.88
CA GLN A 151 2.00 3.31 -19.96
C GLN A 151 1.38 3.84 -18.66
N ILE A 152 0.44 3.10 -18.04
CA ILE A 152 -0.14 3.47 -16.75
C ILE A 152 0.93 3.53 -15.66
N VAL A 153 1.87 2.57 -15.64
CA VAL A 153 2.99 2.59 -14.69
C VAL A 153 3.88 3.82 -14.93
N PHE A 154 4.21 4.15 -16.17
CA PHE A 154 5.01 5.35 -16.47
C PHE A 154 4.31 6.64 -16.04
N ASN A 155 3.02 6.77 -16.37
CA ASN A 155 2.20 7.90 -15.93
C ASN A 155 2.14 8.00 -14.41
N MET A 156 2.05 6.86 -13.70
CA MET A 156 2.08 6.83 -12.24
C MET A 156 3.39 7.41 -11.68
N VAL A 157 4.54 7.08 -12.27
CA VAL A 157 5.84 7.62 -11.81
C VAL A 157 5.95 9.11 -12.11
N GLU A 158 5.49 9.56 -13.27
CA GLU A 158 5.44 10.99 -13.60
C GLU A 158 4.53 11.76 -12.64
N ALA A 159 3.33 11.23 -12.38
CA ALA A 159 2.37 11.81 -11.46
C ALA A 159 2.90 11.85 -10.02
N GLU A 160 3.68 10.84 -9.61
CA GLU A 160 4.33 10.80 -8.31
C GLU A 160 5.50 11.79 -8.22
N SER A 161 6.30 11.91 -9.29
CA SER A 161 7.37 12.92 -9.36
C SER A 161 6.80 14.34 -9.22
N GLU A 162 5.69 14.63 -9.88
CA GLU A 162 5.00 15.91 -9.77
C GLU A 162 4.47 16.14 -8.35
N TYR A 163 3.86 15.13 -7.73
CA TYR A 163 3.34 15.23 -6.37
C TYR A 163 4.44 15.47 -5.33
N VAL A 164 5.55 14.71 -5.42
CA VAL A 164 6.73 14.93 -4.58
C VAL A 164 7.30 16.33 -4.78
N HIS A 165 7.32 16.85 -6.01
CA HIS A 165 7.75 18.21 -6.28
C HIS A 165 6.83 19.25 -5.62
N GLN A 166 5.51 19.07 -5.70
CA GLN A 166 4.54 19.94 -5.03
C GLN A 166 4.70 19.95 -3.51
N LEU A 167 4.90 18.78 -2.90
CA LEU A 167 5.20 18.66 -1.46
C LEU A 167 6.56 19.29 -1.11
N TYR A 168 7.55 19.12 -1.97
CA TYR A 168 8.86 19.76 -1.81
C TYR A 168 8.73 21.28 -1.77
N VAL A 169 7.94 21.88 -2.67
CA VAL A 169 7.67 23.33 -2.68
C VAL A 169 6.92 23.74 -1.41
N LEU A 170 5.87 23.00 -1.02
CA LEU A 170 5.13 23.25 0.23
C LEU A 170 6.07 23.32 1.44
N VAL A 171 7.01 22.36 1.55
CA VAL A 171 7.90 22.27 2.70
C VAL A 171 9.05 23.28 2.63
N ASN A 172 9.72 23.39 1.49
CA ASN A 172 10.97 24.16 1.37
C ASN A 172 10.74 25.64 1.07
N CYS A 173 9.66 25.99 0.37
CA CYS A 173 9.36 27.38 0.04
C CYS A 173 8.43 28.04 1.06
N PHE A 174 7.65 27.26 1.82
CA PHE A 174 6.70 27.81 2.80
C PHE A 174 6.98 27.35 4.23
N LEU A 175 6.87 26.05 4.54
CA LEU A 175 6.97 25.56 5.93
C LEU A 175 8.29 25.96 6.60
N ARG A 176 9.43 25.60 6.01
CA ARG A 176 10.75 25.87 6.60
C ARG A 176 11.01 27.38 6.75
N PRO A 177 10.79 28.22 5.72
CA PRO A 177 10.92 29.68 5.86
C PRO A 177 9.98 30.30 6.89
N LEU A 178 8.72 29.83 6.98
CA LEU A 178 7.76 30.35 7.97
C LEU A 178 8.11 29.90 9.40
N ARG A 179 8.60 28.67 9.57
CA ARG A 179 9.13 28.19 10.85
C ARG A 179 10.32 29.03 11.30
N MET A 180 11.20 29.45 10.38
CA MET A 180 12.29 30.39 10.68
C MET A 180 11.78 31.79 11.01
N ALA A 181 10.79 32.31 10.29
CA ALA A 181 10.19 33.62 10.54
C ALA A 181 9.51 33.69 11.92
N ALA A 182 8.90 32.58 12.36
CA ALA A 182 8.30 32.45 13.69
C ALA A 182 9.34 32.54 14.83
N SER A 183 10.61 32.23 14.57
CA SER A 183 11.72 32.38 15.53
C SER A 183 12.42 33.75 15.47
N SER A 184 11.93 34.69 14.65
CA SER A 184 12.54 36.01 14.53
C SER A 184 12.23 36.91 15.74
N LYS A 185 12.98 38.01 15.90
CA LYS A 185 12.79 38.96 17.02
C LYS A 185 11.40 39.62 17.05
N LYS A 186 10.76 39.78 15.89
CA LYS A 186 9.40 40.30 15.74
C LYS A 186 8.65 39.34 14.80
N PRO A 187 8.16 38.20 15.32
CA PRO A 187 7.64 37.15 14.48
C PRO A 187 6.31 37.59 13.82
N PRO A 188 6.17 37.46 12.49
CA PRO A 188 4.93 37.78 11.79
C PRO A 188 3.85 36.68 11.97
N ILE A 189 4.27 35.49 12.41
CA ILE A 189 3.43 34.30 12.66
C ILE A 189 3.99 33.53 13.87
N SER A 190 3.13 32.87 14.65
CA SER A 190 3.57 32.04 15.78
C SER A 190 4.01 30.63 15.36
N HIS A 191 4.74 29.93 16.22
CA HIS A 191 5.08 28.52 15.98
C HIS A 191 3.84 27.63 15.95
N ASP A 192 2.84 27.93 16.79
CA ASP A 192 1.58 27.19 16.85
C ASP A 192 0.79 27.34 15.55
N ASP A 193 0.69 28.57 15.01
CA ASP A 193 0.03 28.82 13.73
C ASP A 193 0.72 28.06 12.59
N VAL A 194 2.07 28.06 12.54
CA VAL A 194 2.82 27.28 11.55
C VAL A 194 2.52 25.79 11.70
N SER A 195 2.51 25.27 12.94
CA SER A 195 2.19 23.86 13.19
C SER A 195 0.76 23.52 12.74
N SER A 196 -0.21 24.39 13.02
CA SER A 196 -1.61 24.19 12.61
C SER A 196 -1.83 24.31 11.11
N ILE A 197 -1.10 25.18 10.40
CA ILE A 197 -1.23 25.33 8.94
C ILE A 197 -0.64 24.15 8.19
N PHE A 198 0.53 23.66 8.60
CA PHE A 198 1.29 22.67 7.83
C PHE A 198 1.15 21.24 8.33
N LEU A 199 0.65 21.03 9.55
CA LEU A 199 0.42 19.71 10.15
C LEU A 199 1.66 18.80 9.96
N ASN A 200 1.44 17.56 9.52
CA ASN A 200 2.47 16.58 9.24
C ASN A 200 2.93 16.55 7.76
N SER A 201 2.78 17.66 7.01
CA SER A 201 3.15 17.75 5.58
C SER A 201 4.61 17.39 5.28
N GLU A 202 5.54 17.70 6.18
CA GLU A 202 6.96 17.31 6.04
C GLU A 202 7.13 15.78 6.09
N THR A 203 6.39 15.10 6.96
CA THR A 203 6.37 13.62 7.03
C THR A 203 5.77 13.01 5.76
N ILE A 204 4.69 13.58 5.25
CA ILE A 204 4.07 13.15 3.99
C ILE A 204 5.08 13.29 2.83
N MET A 205 5.78 14.42 2.74
CA MET A 205 6.83 14.63 1.73
C MET A 205 7.89 13.53 1.77
N PHE A 206 8.43 13.21 2.95
CA PHE A 206 9.46 12.17 3.08
C PHE A 206 8.95 10.78 2.68
N LEU A 207 7.72 10.42 3.07
CA LEU A 207 7.13 9.14 2.68
C LEU A 207 7.06 9.00 1.16
N HIS A 208 6.55 10.03 0.48
CA HIS A 208 6.38 10.02 -0.97
C HIS A 208 7.70 10.13 -1.72
N GLU A 209 8.70 10.80 -1.16
CA GLU A 209 10.06 10.80 -1.71
C GLU A 209 10.67 9.39 -1.72
N ILE A 210 10.49 8.62 -0.65
CA ILE A 210 10.93 7.20 -0.58
C ILE A 210 10.18 6.35 -1.61
N PHE A 211 8.85 6.49 -1.67
CA PHE A 211 8.03 5.75 -2.62
C PHE A 211 8.41 6.06 -4.08
N HIS A 212 8.63 7.33 -4.40
CA HIS A 212 9.09 7.79 -5.71
C HIS A 212 10.47 7.22 -6.09
N GLN A 213 11.42 7.14 -5.14
CA GLN A 213 12.70 6.48 -5.39
C GLN A 213 12.52 4.99 -5.72
N GLY A 214 11.64 4.30 -5.01
CA GLY A 214 11.25 2.92 -5.30
C GLY A 214 10.69 2.76 -6.71
N LEU A 215 9.78 3.64 -7.12
CA LEU A 215 9.21 3.66 -8.47
C LEU A 215 10.26 3.90 -9.56
N LYS A 216 11.17 4.87 -9.35
CA LYS A 216 12.27 5.14 -10.30
C LYS A 216 13.19 3.93 -10.47
N ALA A 217 13.48 3.21 -9.39
CA ALA A 217 14.27 1.98 -9.44
C ALA A 217 13.56 0.87 -10.24
N ARG A 218 12.22 0.81 -10.25
CA ARG A 218 11.47 -0.13 -11.10
C ARG A 218 11.55 0.21 -12.57
N ILE A 219 11.40 1.49 -12.92
CA ILE A 219 11.55 1.93 -14.31
C ILE A 219 12.96 1.64 -14.84
N ALA A 220 14.00 1.85 -14.02
CA ALA A 220 15.38 1.57 -14.42
C ALA A 220 15.63 0.08 -14.78
N ASN A 221 14.81 -0.83 -14.26
CA ASN A 221 14.90 -2.28 -14.51
C ASN A 221 13.84 -2.81 -15.50
N TRP A 222 13.21 -1.92 -16.28
CA TRP A 222 12.28 -2.30 -17.35
C TRP A 222 12.97 -3.27 -18.34
N PRO A 223 12.31 -4.39 -18.76
CA PRO A 223 10.87 -4.59 -18.86
C PRO A 223 10.14 -5.17 -17.64
N THR A 224 10.84 -5.55 -16.57
CA THR A 224 10.19 -6.16 -15.40
C THR A 224 9.59 -5.10 -14.48
N LEU A 225 8.29 -4.85 -14.61
CA LEU A 225 7.56 -3.86 -13.81
C LEU A 225 6.67 -4.54 -12.78
N ILE A 226 7.27 -4.84 -11.63
CA ILE A 226 6.59 -5.25 -10.40
C ILE A 226 6.45 -4.01 -9.50
N LEU A 227 5.27 -3.76 -8.93
CA LEU A 227 4.93 -2.65 -8.06
C LEU A 227 4.31 -3.08 -6.72
N ALA A 228 3.79 -4.31 -6.62
CA ALA A 228 3.03 -4.79 -5.48
C ALA A 228 3.74 -4.55 -4.13
N ASP A 229 5.02 -4.90 -4.06
CA ASP A 229 5.82 -4.77 -2.85
C ASP A 229 6.14 -3.31 -2.46
N LEU A 230 6.15 -2.38 -3.42
CA LEU A 230 6.23 -0.95 -3.11
C LEU A 230 4.95 -0.48 -2.39
N PHE A 231 3.78 -0.98 -2.82
CA PHE A 231 2.52 -0.69 -2.15
C PHE A 231 2.44 -1.36 -0.78
N ASP A 232 2.95 -2.58 -0.62
CA ASP A 232 2.99 -3.25 0.70
C ASP A 232 3.78 -2.43 1.74
N ILE A 233 4.83 -1.72 1.30
CA ILE A 233 5.60 -0.80 2.15
C ILE A 233 4.85 0.52 2.38
N LEU A 234 4.19 1.06 1.35
CA LEU A 234 3.52 2.36 1.41
C LEU A 234 2.26 2.32 2.30
N LEU A 235 1.41 1.30 2.13
CA LEU A 235 0.06 1.23 2.71
C LEU A 235 0.02 1.45 4.24
N PRO A 236 0.86 0.79 5.07
CA PRO A 236 0.83 0.97 6.52
C PRO A 236 1.13 2.41 6.95
N MET A 237 1.90 3.13 6.14
CA MET A 237 2.34 4.49 6.42
C MET A 237 1.31 5.54 6.01
N LEU A 238 0.33 5.21 5.16
CA LEU A 238 -0.65 6.17 4.65
C LEU A 238 -1.67 6.64 5.70
N ASN A 239 -1.73 6.00 6.88
CA ASN A 239 -2.55 6.49 7.99
C ASN A 239 -2.19 7.90 8.45
N ILE A 240 -0.97 8.39 8.14
CA ILE A 240 -0.58 9.78 8.40
C ILE A 240 -1.49 10.80 7.71
N TYR A 241 -2.20 10.43 6.64
CA TYR A 241 -3.13 11.32 5.93
C TYR A 241 -4.38 11.66 6.74
N GLN A 242 -4.79 10.82 7.70
CA GLN A 242 -5.98 11.06 8.54
C GLN A 242 -5.85 12.39 9.30
N GLU A 243 -4.69 12.63 9.92
CA GLU A 243 -4.41 13.89 10.62
C GLU A 243 -4.54 15.10 9.68
N PHE A 244 -4.00 14.98 8.47
CA PHE A 244 -4.03 16.05 7.49
C PHE A 244 -5.46 16.35 7.03
N VAL A 245 -6.22 15.32 6.69
CA VAL A 245 -7.58 15.44 6.19
C VAL A 245 -8.55 15.96 7.25
N ARG A 246 -8.49 15.40 8.46
CA ARG A 246 -9.32 15.81 9.59
C ARG A 246 -9.15 17.30 9.92
N ASN A 247 -7.91 17.80 9.86
CA ASN A 247 -7.59 19.17 10.27
C ASN A 247 -7.50 20.17 9.10
N HIS A 248 -7.64 19.73 7.84
CA HIS A 248 -7.39 20.57 6.66
C HIS A 248 -8.18 21.89 6.67
N GLN A 249 -9.47 21.83 7.00
CA GLN A 249 -10.33 23.01 7.06
C GLN A 249 -9.87 23.99 8.16
N TYR A 250 -9.42 23.47 9.31
CA TYR A 250 -8.88 24.28 10.39
C TYR A 250 -7.55 24.93 9.98
N SER A 251 -6.66 24.19 9.30
CA SER A 251 -5.41 24.74 8.75
C SER A 251 -5.66 25.93 7.82
N LEU A 252 -6.65 25.84 6.92
CA LEU A 252 -7.03 26.94 6.04
C LEU A 252 -7.61 28.13 6.82
N GLN A 253 -8.38 27.87 7.87
CA GLN A 253 -8.91 28.93 8.74
C GLN A 253 -7.80 29.68 9.49
N VAL A 254 -6.82 28.95 10.05
CA VAL A 254 -5.65 29.55 10.71
C VAL A 254 -4.86 30.40 9.71
N LEU A 255 -4.60 29.87 8.50
CA LEU A 255 -3.94 30.64 7.44
C LEU A 255 -4.70 31.94 7.10
N ALA A 256 -6.03 31.87 6.96
CA ALA A 256 -6.86 33.04 6.70
C ALA A 256 -6.80 34.08 7.83
N ASN A 257 -6.74 33.63 9.09
CA ASN A 257 -6.54 34.51 10.24
C ASN A 257 -5.15 35.15 10.23
N CYS A 258 -4.10 34.39 9.94
CA CYS A 258 -2.74 34.93 9.81
C CYS A 258 -2.65 35.99 8.72
N LYS A 259 -3.35 35.82 7.59
CA LYS A 259 -3.42 36.81 6.49
C LYS A 259 -4.02 38.16 6.89
N GLN A 260 -4.72 38.26 8.03
CA GLN A 260 -5.18 39.56 8.56
C GLN A 260 -4.02 40.41 9.09
N ASN A 261 -2.90 39.78 9.48
CA ASN A 261 -1.69 40.48 9.86
C ASN A 261 -0.94 40.97 8.59
N ARG A 262 -0.83 42.29 8.43
CA ARG A 262 -0.16 42.92 7.26
C ARG A 262 1.30 42.51 7.10
N ASP A 263 2.03 42.28 8.19
CA ASP A 263 3.43 41.85 8.15
C ASP A 263 3.53 40.43 7.58
N PHE A 264 2.60 39.54 7.96
CA PHE A 264 2.51 38.18 7.44
C PHE A 264 2.02 38.13 5.99
N ASP A 265 0.94 38.84 5.63
CA ASP A 265 0.42 38.87 4.26
C ASP A 265 1.47 39.32 3.25
N LYS A 266 2.25 40.36 3.62
CA LYS A 266 3.37 40.82 2.79
C LYS A 266 4.46 39.76 2.64
N LEU A 267 4.83 39.08 3.74
CA LEU A 267 5.84 38.01 3.72
C LEU A 267 5.38 36.83 2.85
N LEU A 268 4.14 36.39 3.03
CA LEU A 268 3.58 35.27 2.27
C LEU A 268 3.55 35.56 0.77
N LYS A 269 3.13 36.76 0.35
CA LYS A 269 3.18 37.18 -1.05
C LYS A 269 4.59 37.17 -1.64
N GLN A 270 5.62 37.43 -0.83
CA GLN A 270 7.01 37.31 -1.28
C GLN A 270 7.40 35.85 -1.53
N TYR A 271 6.93 34.92 -0.69
CA TYR A 271 7.17 33.49 -0.87
C TYR A 271 6.39 32.92 -2.06
N GLU A 272 5.14 33.34 -2.26
CA GLU A 272 4.32 32.95 -3.42
C GLU A 272 4.87 33.48 -4.75
N ALA A 273 5.64 34.57 -4.72
CA ALA A 273 6.33 35.11 -5.89
C ALA A 273 7.60 34.30 -6.28
N ASN A 274 7.99 33.29 -5.51
CA ASN A 274 9.09 32.41 -5.86
C ASN A 274 8.76 31.67 -7.18
N PRO A 275 9.67 31.64 -8.18
CA PRO A 275 9.43 30.91 -9.43
C PRO A 275 9.07 29.44 -9.23
N ALA A 276 9.56 28.79 -8.18
CA ALA A 276 9.22 27.40 -7.84
C ALA A 276 7.73 27.20 -7.50
N CYS A 277 7.02 28.26 -7.11
CA CYS A 277 5.58 28.21 -6.84
C CYS A 277 4.74 28.27 -8.14
N GLU A 278 5.34 28.67 -9.27
CA GLU A 278 4.68 28.77 -10.58
C GLU A 278 3.38 29.61 -10.54
N GLY A 279 3.36 30.64 -9.68
CA GLY A 279 2.18 31.49 -9.48
C GLY A 279 1.04 30.88 -8.67
N ARG A 280 1.24 29.69 -8.07
CA ARG A 280 0.28 29.05 -7.16
C ARG A 280 0.38 29.64 -5.75
N MET A 281 -0.76 29.76 -5.09
CA MET A 281 -0.86 30.22 -3.69
C MET A 281 -0.58 29.08 -2.71
N LEU A 282 -0.23 29.41 -1.47
CA LEU A 282 0.00 28.41 -0.41
C LEU A 282 -1.23 27.49 -0.21
N GLU A 283 -2.45 28.05 -0.28
CA GLU A 283 -3.69 27.27 -0.20
C GLU A 283 -3.73 26.13 -1.21
N THR A 284 -3.30 26.38 -2.45
CA THR A 284 -3.28 25.36 -3.50
C THR A 284 -2.37 24.20 -3.10
N PHE A 285 -1.17 24.49 -2.58
CA PHE A 285 -0.25 23.45 -2.14
C PHE A 285 -0.79 22.63 -0.96
N LEU A 286 -1.51 23.27 -0.04
CA LEU A 286 -2.15 22.59 1.08
C LEU A 286 -3.29 21.65 0.63
N THR A 287 -3.87 21.83 -0.57
CA THR A 287 -4.91 20.93 -1.07
C THR A 287 -4.38 19.65 -1.72
N TYR A 288 -3.14 19.62 -2.22
CA TYR A 288 -2.64 18.45 -2.96
C TYR A 288 -2.71 17.12 -2.19
N PRO A 289 -2.37 17.04 -0.89
CA PRO A 289 -2.50 15.79 -0.13
C PRO A 289 -3.92 15.21 -0.09
N MET A 290 -4.96 16.05 -0.21
CA MET A 290 -6.35 15.61 -0.20
C MET A 290 -6.70 14.69 -1.37
N PHE A 291 -5.97 14.79 -2.49
CA PHE A 291 -6.30 14.11 -3.74
C PHE A 291 -5.41 12.89 -4.04
N GLN A 292 -4.33 12.69 -3.28
CA GLN A 292 -3.35 11.64 -3.59
C GLN A 292 -3.91 10.23 -3.43
N ILE A 293 -4.63 9.96 -2.33
CA ILE A 293 -5.22 8.64 -2.06
C ILE A 293 -6.26 8.26 -3.13
N PRO A 294 -7.25 9.12 -3.48
CA PRO A 294 -8.14 8.87 -4.61
C PRO A 294 -7.42 8.60 -5.93
N ARG A 295 -6.34 9.34 -6.22
CA ARG A 295 -5.55 9.17 -7.45
C ARG A 295 -4.89 7.79 -7.53
N TYR A 296 -4.38 7.26 -6.42
CA TYR A 296 -3.87 5.89 -6.39
C TYR A 296 -4.95 4.84 -6.62
N ILE A 297 -6.15 5.02 -6.07
CA ILE A 297 -7.28 4.10 -6.32
C ILE A 297 -7.60 4.02 -7.81
N ILE A 298 -7.71 5.17 -8.48
CA ILE A 298 -7.98 5.27 -9.92
C ILE A 298 -6.85 4.60 -10.72
N THR A 299 -5.60 4.95 -10.40
CA THR A 299 -4.42 4.40 -11.08
C THR A 299 -4.35 2.88 -10.95
N LEU A 300 -4.60 2.33 -9.75
CA LEU A 300 -4.62 0.88 -9.52
C LEU A 300 -5.81 0.21 -10.22
N HIS A 301 -6.97 0.86 -10.27
CA HIS A 301 -8.13 0.36 -11.01
C HIS A 301 -7.79 0.20 -12.50
N GLU A 302 -7.22 1.23 -13.13
CA GLU A 302 -6.79 1.20 -14.53
C GLU A 302 -5.69 0.16 -14.77
N LEU A 303 -4.71 0.08 -13.87
CA LEU A 303 -3.62 -0.89 -13.95
C LEU A 303 -4.15 -2.34 -13.91
N LEU A 304 -5.10 -2.62 -13.02
CA LEU A 304 -5.73 -3.93 -12.87
C LEU A 304 -6.59 -4.32 -14.07
N ALA A 305 -7.21 -3.35 -14.74
CA ALA A 305 -7.96 -3.58 -15.99
C ALA A 305 -7.06 -4.10 -17.12
N HIS A 306 -5.78 -3.77 -17.09
CA HIS A 306 -4.77 -4.23 -18.06
C HIS A 306 -3.82 -5.30 -17.54
N THR A 307 -4.02 -5.80 -16.31
CA THR A 307 -3.19 -6.86 -15.70
C THR A 307 -3.89 -8.21 -15.84
N PRO A 308 -3.31 -9.22 -16.52
CA PRO A 308 -3.92 -10.55 -16.68
C PRO A 308 -4.30 -11.21 -15.36
N HIS A 309 -5.34 -12.06 -15.35
CA HIS A 309 -5.79 -12.77 -14.14
C HIS A 309 -4.72 -13.66 -13.51
N GLU A 310 -3.90 -14.30 -14.34
CA GLU A 310 -2.77 -15.16 -13.94
C GLU A 310 -1.49 -14.38 -13.61
N HIS A 311 -1.52 -13.04 -13.65
CA HIS A 311 -0.34 -12.23 -13.36
C HIS A 311 0.01 -12.30 -11.87
N VAL A 312 1.29 -12.50 -11.56
CA VAL A 312 1.79 -12.74 -10.19
C VAL A 312 1.40 -11.64 -9.19
N GLU A 313 1.29 -10.39 -9.65
CA GLU A 313 0.97 -9.24 -8.81
C GLU A 313 -0.51 -8.93 -8.66
N ARG A 314 -1.39 -9.58 -9.42
CA ARG A 314 -2.78 -9.14 -9.52
C ARG A 314 -3.46 -9.11 -8.15
N LYS A 315 -3.31 -10.18 -7.38
CA LYS A 315 -3.89 -10.30 -6.02
C LYS A 315 -3.37 -9.22 -5.08
N SER A 316 -2.07 -8.94 -5.11
CA SER A 316 -1.46 -7.90 -4.27
C SER A 316 -1.93 -6.49 -4.65
N LEU A 317 -2.08 -6.21 -5.95
CA LEU A 317 -2.61 -4.92 -6.42
C LEU A 317 -4.10 -4.76 -6.10
N GLU A 318 -4.89 -5.84 -6.18
CA GLU A 318 -6.30 -5.86 -5.74
C GLU A 318 -6.41 -5.59 -4.23
N PHE A 319 -5.56 -6.22 -3.42
CA PHE A 319 -5.47 -5.96 -1.99
C PHE A 319 -5.09 -4.50 -1.69
N ALA A 320 -4.05 -3.98 -2.35
CA ALA A 320 -3.62 -2.60 -2.19
C ALA A 320 -4.73 -1.60 -2.55
N LYS A 321 -5.45 -1.84 -3.64
CA LYS A 321 -6.61 -1.04 -4.04
C LYS A 321 -7.70 -1.07 -2.96
N SER A 322 -8.04 -2.26 -2.45
CA SER A 322 -9.05 -2.40 -1.38
C SER A 322 -8.66 -1.65 -0.11
N LYS A 323 -7.38 -1.67 0.27
CA LYS A 323 -6.87 -0.91 1.42
C LYS A 323 -6.90 0.59 1.22
N LEU A 324 -6.60 1.07 0.02
CA LEU A 324 -6.75 2.49 -0.32
C LEU A 324 -8.22 2.93 -0.31
N GLU A 325 -9.14 2.10 -0.81
CA GLU A 325 -10.59 2.37 -0.76
C GLU A 325 -11.11 2.41 0.68
N GLU A 326 -10.63 1.51 1.54
CA GLU A 326 -10.91 1.52 2.98
C GLU A 326 -10.40 2.82 3.64
N LEU A 327 -9.13 3.16 3.42
CA LEU A 327 -8.55 4.39 3.96
C LEU A 327 -9.29 5.65 3.45
N SER A 328 -9.62 5.71 2.16
CA SER A 328 -10.34 6.82 1.56
C SER A 328 -11.74 7.00 2.17
N ARG A 329 -12.42 5.91 2.52
CA ARG A 329 -13.71 5.97 3.20
C ARG A 329 -13.56 6.49 4.63
N VAL A 330 -12.60 5.96 5.39
CA VAL A 330 -12.30 6.44 6.75
C VAL A 330 -11.99 7.95 6.75
N MET A 331 -11.14 8.40 5.84
CA MET A 331 -10.81 9.82 5.68
C MET A 331 -12.05 10.67 5.33
N HIS A 332 -12.98 10.16 4.53
CA HIS A 332 -14.22 10.86 4.21
C HIS A 332 -15.16 10.96 5.42
N ASP A 333 -15.30 9.86 6.16
CA ASP A 333 -16.10 9.81 7.39
C ASP A 333 -15.54 10.78 8.44
N GLU A 334 -14.21 10.86 8.61
CA GLU A 334 -13.55 11.82 9.51
C GLU A 334 -13.85 13.29 9.15
N VAL A 335 -13.87 13.65 7.87
CA VAL A 335 -14.24 15.01 7.43
C VAL A 335 -15.70 15.30 7.77
N SER A 336 -16.58 14.33 7.52
CA SER A 336 -18.01 14.45 7.83
C SER A 336 -18.23 14.65 9.34
N ASP A 337 -17.59 13.83 10.18
CA ASP A 337 -17.71 13.90 11.63
C ASP A 337 -17.16 15.22 12.18
N THR A 338 -16.01 15.67 11.69
CA THR A 338 -15.42 16.95 12.10
C THR A 338 -16.31 18.13 11.75
N GLU A 339 -16.91 18.13 10.54
CA GLU A 339 -17.84 19.17 10.13
C GLU A 339 -19.16 19.13 10.91
N ASN A 340 -19.64 17.94 11.27
CA ASN A 340 -20.83 17.76 12.12
C ASN A 340 -20.60 18.32 13.53
N ILE A 341 -19.46 18.00 14.16
CA ILE A 341 -19.07 18.55 15.47
C ILE A 341 -18.99 20.08 15.39
N ARG A 342 -18.37 20.62 14.34
CA ARG A 342 -18.22 22.07 14.15
C ARG A 342 -19.57 22.79 14.03
N LYS A 343 -20.52 22.21 13.28
CA LYS A 343 -21.88 22.75 13.16
C LYS A 343 -22.63 22.68 14.48
N ASN A 344 -22.55 21.56 15.19
CA ASN A 344 -23.17 21.39 16.50
C ASN A 344 -22.66 22.44 17.51
N LEU A 345 -21.34 22.67 17.57
CA LEU A 345 -20.73 23.71 18.41
C LEU A 345 -21.15 25.13 18.00
N ALA A 346 -21.32 25.40 16.70
CA ALA A 346 -21.79 26.71 16.24
C ALA A 346 -23.24 26.99 16.64
N ILE A 347 -24.10 25.96 16.59
CA ILE A 347 -25.49 26.06 17.04
C ILE A 347 -25.55 26.29 18.55
N GLU A 348 -24.79 25.52 19.34
CA GLU A 348 -24.71 25.68 20.79
C GLU A 348 -24.35 27.12 21.18
N ARG A 349 -23.31 27.71 20.56
CA ARG A 349 -22.91 29.11 20.81
C ARG A 349 -23.99 30.14 20.50
N THR A 350 -25.00 29.78 19.71
CA THR A 350 -26.12 30.65 19.36
C THR A 350 -27.26 30.56 20.39
N ILE A 351 -27.27 29.52 21.24
CA ILE A 351 -28.29 29.29 22.27
C ILE A 351 -27.87 30.07 23.53
N VAL A 352 -28.61 31.12 23.85
CA VAL A 352 -28.22 32.09 24.90
C VAL A 352 -28.84 31.74 26.27
N GLU A 353 -29.91 30.94 26.33
CA GLU A 353 -30.59 30.53 27.58
C GLU A 353 -31.27 29.15 27.46
N GLY A 354 -31.27 28.36 28.55
CA GLY A 354 -32.26 27.28 28.78
C GLY A 354 -31.86 25.82 28.56
N CYS A 355 -30.58 25.49 28.34
CA CYS A 355 -30.15 24.09 28.24
C CYS A 355 -28.67 23.91 28.59
N ASP A 356 -28.39 23.36 29.78
CA ASP A 356 -27.02 23.19 30.29
C ASP A 356 -26.30 21.96 29.71
N ILE A 357 -27.01 21.05 29.02
CA ILE A 357 -26.44 19.84 28.39
C ILE A 357 -27.11 19.59 27.05
N LEU A 358 -26.59 20.17 25.98
CA LEU A 358 -27.06 19.92 24.62
C LEU A 358 -26.17 18.99 23.82
N LEU A 359 -24.85 18.98 24.05
CA LEU A 359 -23.90 18.19 23.27
C LEU A 359 -23.53 16.89 23.99
N ASP A 360 -23.97 15.78 23.41
CA ASP A 360 -23.33 14.48 23.60
C ASP A 360 -22.44 14.22 22.39
N THR A 361 -21.23 13.69 22.61
CA THR A 361 -20.35 13.13 21.57
C THR A 361 -21.04 12.17 20.61
N SER A 362 -22.19 11.58 21.00
CA SER A 362 -23.01 10.71 20.16
C SER A 362 -23.94 11.44 19.17
N GLN A 363 -24.05 12.78 19.22
CA GLN A 363 -25.01 13.52 18.42
C GLN A 363 -24.48 13.87 17.02
N THR A 364 -25.24 13.47 16.00
CA THR A 364 -24.93 13.76 14.59
C THR A 364 -25.78 14.92 14.07
N PHE A 365 -25.14 15.94 13.49
CA PHE A 365 -25.83 17.00 12.76
C PHE A 365 -26.45 16.43 11.47
N ILE A 366 -27.79 16.41 11.36
CA ILE A 366 -28.48 15.84 10.19
C ILE A 366 -28.82 16.92 9.14
N ARG A 367 -29.42 18.04 9.58
CA ARG A 367 -29.89 19.12 8.69
C ARG A 367 -30.16 20.40 9.48
N GLN A 368 -29.93 21.55 8.85
CA GLN A 368 -30.44 22.86 9.27
C GLN A 368 -31.36 23.41 8.17
N GLY A 369 -32.46 24.06 8.53
CA GLY A 369 -33.47 24.58 7.62
C GLY A 369 -34.23 25.75 8.18
#